data_AF-A0A2E7LN56-F1
#
_entry.id   AF-A0A2E7LN56-F1
#
_cell.length_a   1.000
_cell.length_b   1.000
_cell.length_c   1.000
_cell.angle_alpha   90.00
_cell.angle_beta   90.00
_cell.angle_gamma   90.00
#
_symmetry.space_group_name_H-M   'P 1'
#
loop_
_entity.id
_entity.type
_entity.pdbx_description
1 polymer ?
#
loop_
_entity_poly.entity_id
_entity_poly.type
_entity_poly.pdbx_seq_one_letter_code
_entity_poly.pdbx_strand_id
1 'polypeptide(L)'
;MTGEVEDVILGMNDEKEYIDEEGTVWNRVWHVPNAAMDLDIDPFSSKQFLSKTDKRGTIGELQERSKEMSEKRTNKLGYDPVKQKYFKEYAKKRCGKRHHLDKGD
;
A
#
# COMPACT_ATOMS: atom_id res chain seq x y z
N MET A 1 48.58 13.75 14.26
CA MET A 1 47.86 13.62 12.98
C MET A 1 46.88 14.77 12.89
N THR A 2 47.27 15.84 12.20
CA THR A 2 46.29 16.75 11.60
C THR A 2 45.56 15.93 10.56
N GLY A 3 44.33 15.49 10.86
CA GLY A 3 43.52 14.76 9.90
C GLY A 3 43.12 15.74 8.80
N GLU A 4 43.66 15.55 7.60
CA GLU A 4 43.21 16.27 6.42
C GLU A 4 41.77 15.83 6.13
N VAL A 5 40.88 16.80 5.91
CA VAL A 5 39.48 16.56 5.60
C VAL A 5 39.28 17.00 4.16
N GLU A 6 38.92 16.06 3.30
CA GLU A 6 38.60 16.32 1.89
C GLU A 6 37.09 16.28 1.68
N ASP A 7 36.51 17.38 1.19
CA ASP A 7 35.09 17.48 0.88
C ASP A 7 34.86 17.17 -0.60
N VAL A 8 34.28 15.99 -0.90
CA VAL A 8 33.96 15.57 -2.27
C VAL A 8 32.47 15.78 -2.56
N ILE A 9 32.18 16.62 -3.56
CA ILE A 9 30.81 16.88 -4.02
C ILE A 9 30.47 15.90 -5.16
N LEU A 10 29.49 15.02 -4.91
CA LEU A 10 28.96 14.11 -5.92
C LEU A 10 27.63 14.65 -6.46
N GLY A 11 27.57 14.95 -7.76
CA GLY A 11 26.34 15.36 -8.44
C GLY A 11 25.31 14.25 -8.53
N MET A 12 24.06 14.61 -8.85
CA MET A 12 22.95 13.64 -8.89
C MET A 12 23.14 12.57 -9.98
N ASN A 13 23.68 12.96 -11.13
CA ASN A 13 23.88 12.10 -12.29
C ASN A 13 25.28 11.45 -12.35
N ASP A 14 26.19 11.83 -11.46
CA ASP A 14 27.55 11.30 -11.48
C ASP A 14 27.60 9.89 -10.91
N GLU A 15 28.61 9.12 -11.33
CA GLU A 15 28.98 7.86 -10.71
C GLU A 15 29.42 8.17 -9.27
N LYS A 16 28.83 7.47 -8.30
CA LYS A 16 28.95 7.81 -6.87
C LYS A 16 30.02 6.97 -6.21
N GLU A 17 31.15 6.86 -6.90
CA GLU A 17 32.31 6.07 -6.53
C GLU A 17 33.47 7.04 -6.30
N TYR A 18 34.14 6.93 -5.16
CA TYR A 18 35.38 7.66 -4.85
C TYR A 18 36.48 6.64 -4.53
N ILE A 19 37.65 6.80 -5.14
CA ILE A 19 38.81 5.94 -4.89
C ILE A 19 39.83 6.78 -4.12
N ASP A 20 40.19 6.35 -2.91
CA ASP A 20 41.21 7.05 -2.12
C ASP A 20 42.64 6.75 -2.60
N GLU A 21 43.62 7.48 -2.07
CA GLU A 21 45.04 7.35 -2.44
C GLU A 21 45.62 5.95 -2.13
N GLU A 22 44.97 5.18 -1.25
CA GLU A 22 45.33 3.80 -0.90
C GLU A 22 44.60 2.74 -1.77
N GLY A 23 43.70 3.18 -2.67
CA GLY A 23 42.97 2.34 -3.62
C GLY A 23 41.64 1.77 -3.10
N THR A 24 41.13 2.25 -1.97
CA THR A 24 39.83 1.82 -1.41
C THR A 24 38.70 2.52 -2.15
N VAL A 25 37.73 1.73 -2.62
CA VAL A 25 36.55 2.22 -3.36
C VAL A 25 35.39 2.47 -2.40
N TRP A 26 35.00 3.74 -2.29
CA TRP A 26 33.88 4.22 -1.48
C TRP A 26 32.65 4.42 -2.36
N ASN A 27 31.59 3.65 -2.10
CA ASN A 27 30.33 3.71 -2.84
C ASN A 27 29.24 4.41 -2.03
N ARG A 28 28.65 5.49 -2.57
CA ARG A 28 27.51 6.14 -1.92
C ARG A 28 26.23 5.35 -2.17
N VAL A 29 25.75 4.66 -1.14
CA VAL A 29 24.46 3.94 -1.18
C VAL A 29 23.33 4.89 -0.78
N TRP A 30 22.43 5.20 -1.71
CA TRP A 30 21.18 5.90 -1.40
C TRP A 30 20.17 4.91 -0.85
N HIS A 31 19.96 4.92 0.47
CA HIS A 31 18.81 4.24 1.05
C HIS A 31 17.56 5.08 0.78
N VAL A 32 16.53 4.46 0.20
CA VAL A 32 15.23 5.12 0.06
C VAL A 32 14.73 5.43 1.48
N PRO A 33 14.49 6.71 1.83
CA PRO A 33 14.09 7.08 3.18
C PRO A 33 12.70 6.48 3.43
N ASN A 34 12.64 5.41 4.25
CA ASN A 34 11.44 4.75 4.74
C ASN A 34 10.25 4.84 3.77
N ALA A 35 10.35 4.13 2.64
CA ALA A 35 9.28 4.03 1.67
C ALA A 35 8.05 3.39 2.32
N ALA A 36 7.18 4.23 2.88
CA ALA A 36 5.75 4.07 3.06
C ALA A 36 5.26 2.61 3.27
N MET A 37 5.83 1.91 4.25
CA MET A 37 5.53 0.51 4.57
C MET A 37 4.06 0.29 4.97
N ASP A 38 3.34 1.37 5.29
CA ASP A 38 1.97 1.36 5.79
C ASP A 38 0.95 1.88 4.75
N LEU A 39 1.31 1.96 3.46
CA LEU A 39 0.34 2.33 2.41
C LEU A 39 -0.49 1.15 1.92
N ASP A 40 0.09 -0.05 1.92
CA ASP A 40 -0.59 -1.24 1.46
C ASP A 40 -1.46 -1.84 2.56
N ILE A 41 -2.77 -1.68 2.39
CA ILE A 41 -3.77 -2.37 3.21
C ILE A 41 -3.97 -3.77 2.65
N ASP A 42 -3.91 -4.78 3.54
CA ASP A 42 -4.35 -6.12 3.20
C ASP A 42 -5.85 -6.10 2.82
N PRO A 43 -6.20 -6.45 1.57
CA PRO A 43 -7.58 -6.46 1.10
C PRO A 43 -8.52 -7.38 1.88
N PHE A 44 -8.01 -8.33 2.67
CA PHE A 44 -8.80 -9.27 3.47
C PHE A 44 -8.91 -8.88 4.95
N SER A 45 -8.13 -7.91 5.43
CA SER A 45 -8.09 -7.53 6.85
C SER A 45 -9.10 -6.43 7.18
N SER A 46 -10.16 -6.81 7.89
CA SER A 46 -11.16 -5.85 8.40
C SER A 46 -10.57 -4.86 9.41
N LYS A 47 -9.59 -5.30 10.21
CA LYS A 47 -8.94 -4.45 11.23
C LYS A 47 -8.13 -3.34 10.60
N GLN A 48 -7.37 -3.64 9.53
CA GLN A 48 -6.60 -2.62 8.83
C GLN A 48 -7.50 -1.68 8.02
N PHE A 49 -8.62 -2.17 7.48
CA PHE A 49 -9.62 -1.30 6.87
C PHE A 49 -10.12 -0.28 7.89
N LEU A 50 -10.57 -0.73 9.06
CA LEU A 50 -11.09 0.14 10.12
C LEU A 50 -10.07 1.18 10.57
N SER A 51 -8.82 0.80 10.87
CA SER A 51 -7.80 1.75 11.33
C SER A 51 -7.44 2.82 10.30
N LYS A 52 -7.56 2.49 9.02
CA LYS A 52 -7.26 3.41 7.91
C LYS A 52 -8.44 4.30 7.56
N THR A 53 -9.66 3.84 7.83
CA THR A 53 -10.89 4.62 7.65
C THR A 53 -11.33 5.37 8.91
N ASP A 54 -10.61 5.22 10.02
CA ASP A 54 -10.91 5.86 11.32
C ASP A 54 -10.63 7.38 11.29
N LYS A 55 -9.77 7.83 10.38
CA LYS A 55 -9.53 9.27 10.17
C LYS A 55 -10.80 9.91 9.62
N ARG A 56 -11.14 11.11 10.12
CA ARG A 56 -12.32 11.89 9.69
C ARG A 56 -12.30 12.09 8.17
N GLY A 57 -13.05 11.27 7.46
CA GLY A 57 -13.29 11.36 6.02
C GLY A 57 -14.78 11.48 5.71
N THR A 58 -15.10 11.74 4.44
CA THR A 58 -16.48 11.78 3.96
C THR A 58 -17.00 10.35 3.77
N ILE A 59 -18.31 10.14 3.89
CA ILE A 59 -18.95 8.85 3.60
C ILE A 59 -18.61 8.37 2.16
N GLY A 60 -18.45 9.30 1.21
CA GLY A 60 -18.02 8.99 -0.15
C GLY A 60 -16.62 8.35 -0.21
N GLU A 61 -15.65 8.90 0.54
CA GLU A 61 -14.29 8.36 0.60
C GLU A 61 -14.25 6.96 1.20
N LEU A 62 -15.11 6.70 2.20
CA LEU A 62 -15.28 5.35 2.76
C LEU A 62 -15.80 4.35 1.71
N GLN A 63 -16.78 4.78 0.90
CA GLN A 63 -17.35 3.95 -0.15
C GLN A 63 -16.34 3.68 -1.27
N GLU A 64 -15.57 4.70 -1.66
CA GLU A 64 -14.51 4.57 -2.66
C GLU A 64 -13.40 3.63 -2.18
N ARG A 65 -12.93 3.79 -0.94
CA ARG A 65 -11.97 2.86 -0.31
C ARG A 65 -12.50 1.42 -0.28
N SER A 66 -13.78 1.23 0.05
CA SER A 66 -14.41 -0.09 0.05
C SER A 66 -14.44 -0.72 -1.34
N LYS A 67 -14.69 0.10 -2.38
CA LYS A 67 -14.66 -0.29 -3.78
C LYS A 67 -13.26 -0.71 -4.23
N GLU A 68 -12.24 0.09 -3.95
CA GLU A 68 -10.83 -0.24 -4.24
C GLU A 68 -10.42 -1.59 -3.63
N MET A 69 -10.81 -1.84 -2.39
CA MET A 69 -10.50 -3.09 -1.68
C MET A 69 -11.24 -4.28 -2.29
N SER A 70 -12.48 -4.08 -2.76
CA SER A 70 -13.24 -5.09 -3.50
C SER A 70 -12.57 -5.43 -4.83
N GLU A 71 -12.08 -4.43 -5.55
CA GLU A 71 -11.32 -4.61 -6.80
C GLU A 71 -10.00 -5.36 -6.55
N LYS A 72 -9.25 -5.00 -5.51
CA LYS A 72 -8.03 -5.74 -5.12
C LYS A 72 -8.30 -7.22 -4.81
N ARG A 73 -9.40 -7.53 -4.10
CA ARG A 73 -9.81 -8.93 -3.84
C ARG A 73 -10.16 -9.66 -5.13
N THR A 74 -10.94 -9.00 -6.00
CA THR A 74 -11.36 -9.55 -7.30
C THR A 74 -10.16 -9.79 -8.22
N ASN A 75 -9.20 -8.87 -8.28
CA ASN A 75 -7.99 -9.04 -9.07
C ASN A 75 -7.12 -10.20 -8.58
N LYS A 76 -7.15 -10.50 -7.27
CA LYS A 76 -6.35 -11.58 -6.68
C LYS A 76 -7.02 -12.96 -6.75
N LEU A 77 -8.34 -13.03 -6.63
CA LEU A 77 -9.10 -14.30 -6.53
C LEU A 77 -10.08 -14.53 -7.69
N GLY A 78 -10.30 -13.56 -8.57
CA GLY A 78 -11.37 -13.54 -9.56
C GLY A 78 -12.74 -13.14 -9.02
N TYR A 79 -12.90 -13.11 -7.69
CA TYR A 79 -14.15 -12.74 -7.01
C TYR A 79 -13.89 -12.09 -5.65
N ASP A 80 -14.90 -11.40 -5.11
CA ASP A 80 -14.84 -10.80 -3.77
C ASP A 80 -15.63 -11.64 -2.74
N PRO A 81 -14.94 -12.39 -1.85
CA PRO A 81 -15.59 -13.21 -0.82
C PRO A 81 -16.36 -12.39 0.22
N VAL A 82 -15.91 -11.16 0.51
CA VAL A 82 -16.57 -10.26 1.48
C VAL A 82 -17.90 -9.79 0.92
N LYS A 83 -17.92 -9.40 -0.35
CA LYS A 83 -19.13 -8.97 -1.07
C LYS A 83 -20.15 -10.10 -1.20
N GLN A 84 -19.70 -11.31 -1.54
CA GLN A 84 -20.59 -12.48 -1.58
C GLN A 84 -21.20 -12.79 -0.21
N LYS A 85 -20.40 -12.74 0.86
CA LYS A 85 -20.89 -12.93 2.23
C LYS A 85 -21.95 -11.89 2.60
N TYR A 86 -21.70 -10.61 2.26
CA TYR A 86 -22.66 -9.52 2.46
C TYR A 86 -24.00 -9.80 1.78
N PHE A 87 -24.01 -10.21 0.51
CA PHE A 87 -25.25 -10.52 -0.20
C PHE A 87 -25.96 -11.76 0.35
N LYS A 88 -25.21 -12.82 0.73
CA LYS A 88 -25.78 -14.01 1.38
C LYS A 88 -26.44 -13.66 2.71
N GLU A 89 -25.80 -12.83 3.54
CA GLU A 89 -26.38 -12.37 4.80
C GLU A 89 -27.59 -11.45 4.58
N TYR A 90 -27.54 -10.57 3.57
CA TYR A 90 -28.67 -9.73 3.21
C TYR A 90 -29.90 -10.58 2.84
N ALA A 91 -29.71 -11.57 1.96
CA ALA A 91 -30.77 -12.50 1.58
C ALA A 91 -31.29 -13.27 2.79
N LYS A 92 -30.41 -13.78 3.66
CA LYS A 92 -30.81 -14.46 4.89
C LYS A 92 -31.70 -13.60 5.80
N LYS A 93 -31.34 -12.32 5.99
CA LYS A 93 -32.09 -11.37 6.82
C LYS A 93 -33.40 -10.90 6.17
N ARG A 94 -33.50 -10.95 4.84
CA ARG A 94 -34.66 -10.49 4.07
C ARG A 94 -35.49 -11.64 3.49
N CYS A 95 -35.47 -12.79 4.15
CA CYS A 95 -36.26 -13.97 3.77
C CYS A 95 -36.01 -14.42 2.31
N GLY A 96 -34.76 -14.44 1.88
CA GLY A 96 -34.34 -14.85 0.54
C GLY A 96 -34.36 -13.75 -0.52
N LYS A 97 -34.77 -12.51 -0.20
CA LYS A 97 -34.74 -11.41 -1.16
C LYS A 97 -33.30 -10.98 -1.48
N ARG A 98 -32.95 -10.97 -2.76
CA ARG A 98 -31.63 -10.54 -3.25
C ARG A 98 -31.45 -9.04 -3.08
N HIS A 99 -30.21 -8.61 -2.88
CA HIS A 99 -29.87 -7.19 -2.84
C HIS A 99 -30.01 -6.60 -4.25
N HIS A 100 -30.54 -5.38 -4.41
CA HIS A 100 -30.66 -4.74 -5.73
C HIS A 100 -29.34 -4.57 -6.50
N LEU A 101 -28.18 -4.58 -5.79
CA LEU A 101 -26.84 -4.56 -6.39
C LEU A 101 -26.20 -5.95 -6.54
N ASP A 102 -26.89 -7.01 -6.10
CA ASP A 102 -26.51 -8.39 -6.38
C ASP A 102 -26.91 -8.71 -7.82
N LYS A 103 -26.06 -8.28 -8.75
CA LYS A 103 -26.08 -8.78 -10.13
C LYS A 103 -25.63 -10.23 -10.02
N GLY A 104 -26.59 -11.16 -9.97
CA GLY A 104 -26.27 -12.58 -9.88
C GLY A 104 -25.22 -12.96 -10.92
N ASP A 105 -24.27 -13.81 -10.51
CA ASP A 105 -23.24 -14.37 -11.39
C ASP A 105 -23.86 -15.00 -12.65
#